data_AF-A0A2V2FM32-F1
#
_entry.id   AF-A0A2V2FM32-F1
#
_cell.length_a   1.000
_cell.length_b   1.000
_cell.length_c   1.000
_cell.angle_alpha   90.00
_cell.angle_beta   90.00
_cell.angle_gamma   90.00
#
_symmetry.space_group_name_H-M   'P 1'
#
loop_
_entity.id
_entity.type
_entity.pdbx_description
1 polymer ?
#
loop_
_entity_poly.entity_id
_entity_poly.type
_entity_poly.pdbx_seq_one_letter_code
_entity_poly.pdbx_strand_id
1 'polypeptide(L)'
;MQKAKINSARLVMQSVAGMVRHPYMGGPYRISHDGIARVLPATGAITYNVKIGDSVYAMECDHVEPGVTVLNPDKAENAAFNTLSCVGNTAVVISGDAKGARGFVTGTHGGVEHVICYFPADALERMAIGDCIQVRAQGQGMQIEGLERTVSCMNLDPNLFEKMNISVEDGKLIVPVAARVPAYLMGSGIGSASSTSGDYDIMTADHNEIVRLGLHKLRYGDFVLLEDCDTSFGRGYLGGARTIGIVIHSDCIKMGHGPGVTTLLTSKTPIIEGRLDAGANLADYMGV
;
A
#
# COMPACT_ATOMS: atom_id res chain seq x y z
N MET A 1 -20.41 -18.11 8.13
CA MET A 1 -19.68 -17.06 7.37
C MET A 1 -20.32 -16.87 6.01
N GLN A 2 -20.81 -15.66 5.72
CA GLN A 2 -21.30 -15.29 4.39
C GLN A 2 -20.20 -14.49 3.68
N LYS A 3 -19.89 -14.80 2.42
CA LYS A 3 -18.94 -13.99 1.64
C LYS A 3 -19.44 -12.55 1.56
N ALA A 4 -18.57 -11.58 1.86
CA ALA A 4 -18.92 -10.17 1.74
C ALA A 4 -19.18 -9.82 0.25
N LYS A 5 -20.21 -9.02 -0.01
CA LYS A 5 -20.58 -8.58 -1.36
C LYS A 5 -20.33 -7.09 -1.51
N ILE A 6 -19.98 -6.69 -2.71
CA ILE A 6 -19.69 -5.28 -3.04
C ILE A 6 -20.49 -4.82 -4.24
N ASN A 7 -20.65 -3.50 -4.36
CA ASN A 7 -21.28 -2.83 -5.50
C ASN A 7 -20.43 -2.83 -6.79
N SER A 8 -19.70 -3.91 -7.09
CA SER A 8 -18.67 -3.98 -8.16
C SER A 8 -19.20 -3.57 -9.54
N ALA A 9 -20.42 -4.00 -9.90
CA ALA A 9 -21.05 -3.68 -11.19
C ALA A 9 -21.32 -2.17 -11.40
N ARG A 10 -21.29 -1.37 -10.32
CA ARG A 10 -21.52 0.09 -10.35
C ARG A 10 -20.22 0.89 -10.34
N LEU A 11 -19.06 0.25 -10.16
CA LEU A 11 -17.78 0.93 -10.08
C LEU A 11 -17.26 1.27 -11.47
N VAL A 12 -17.00 2.56 -11.70
CA VAL A 12 -16.42 3.06 -12.94
C VAL A 12 -14.98 2.58 -13.05
N MET A 13 -14.63 2.09 -14.25
CA MET A 13 -13.27 1.81 -14.64
C MET A 13 -12.81 2.87 -15.64
N GLN A 14 -11.66 3.49 -15.41
CA GLN A 14 -11.09 4.49 -16.31
C GLN A 14 -9.57 4.38 -16.42
N SER A 15 -8.99 4.95 -17.47
CA SER A 15 -7.54 4.98 -17.66
C SER A 15 -6.92 6.14 -16.90
N VAL A 16 -5.88 5.84 -16.14
CA VAL A 16 -4.94 6.82 -15.59
C VAL A 16 -3.53 6.37 -15.93
N ALA A 17 -2.58 7.30 -16.05
CA ALA A 17 -1.24 6.97 -16.48
C ALA A 17 -0.18 7.86 -15.82
N GLY A 18 1.01 7.30 -15.71
CA GLY A 18 2.24 7.99 -15.34
C GLY A 18 3.42 7.36 -16.07
N MET A 19 4.62 7.71 -15.65
CA MET A 19 5.85 7.16 -16.20
C MET A 19 6.76 6.62 -15.10
N VAL A 20 7.60 5.65 -15.44
CA VAL A 20 8.62 5.12 -14.54
C VAL A 20 9.48 6.26 -14.02
N ARG A 21 9.52 6.40 -12.70
CA ARG A 21 10.11 7.55 -12.02
C ARG A 21 11.59 7.32 -11.75
N HIS A 22 12.43 8.30 -12.09
CA HIS A 22 13.82 8.34 -11.62
C HIS A 22 13.88 8.45 -10.09
N PRO A 23 14.81 7.76 -9.40
CA PRO A 23 14.99 7.93 -7.95
C PRO A 23 15.31 9.37 -7.57
N TYR A 24 14.84 9.81 -6.41
CA TYR A 24 15.04 11.18 -5.91
C TYR A 24 15.88 11.20 -4.63
N MET A 25 16.90 12.06 -4.61
CA MET A 25 17.69 12.39 -3.43
C MET A 25 17.62 13.89 -3.17
N GLY A 26 16.97 14.29 -2.07
CA GLY A 26 16.90 15.68 -1.62
C GLY A 26 18.18 16.20 -0.96
N GLY A 27 19.18 15.34 -0.76
CA GLY A 27 20.45 15.66 -0.14
C GLY A 27 21.39 14.45 -0.09
N PRO A 28 22.66 14.63 0.32
CA PRO A 28 23.65 13.56 0.32
C PRO A 28 23.39 12.49 1.38
N TYR A 29 22.70 12.84 2.47
CA TYR A 29 22.51 11.96 3.63
C TYR A 29 21.05 11.83 4.04
N ARG A 30 20.75 10.66 4.61
CA ARG A 30 19.55 10.38 5.39
C ARG A 30 19.99 10.20 6.84
N ILE A 31 19.25 10.80 7.76
CA ILE A 31 19.60 10.79 9.18
C ILE A 31 18.78 9.70 9.87
N SER A 32 19.44 8.75 10.52
CA SER A 32 18.76 7.70 11.29
C SER A 32 18.08 8.25 12.54
N HIS A 33 17.21 7.47 13.18
CA HIS A 33 16.61 7.79 14.47
C HIS A 33 17.65 8.01 15.59
N ASP A 34 18.86 7.48 15.43
CA ASP A 34 20.01 7.69 16.33
C ASP A 34 20.86 8.93 15.96
N GLY A 35 20.44 9.72 14.96
CA GLY A 35 21.16 10.90 14.52
C GLY A 35 22.37 10.62 13.62
N ILE A 36 22.49 9.40 13.07
CA ILE A 36 23.63 9.01 12.22
C ILE A 36 23.31 9.25 10.76
N ALA A 37 24.16 10.00 10.07
CA ALA A 37 24.07 10.22 8.63
C ALA A 37 24.47 8.98 7.83
N ARG A 38 23.64 8.56 6.87
CA ARG A 38 23.89 7.43 5.96
C ARG A 38 23.59 7.80 4.51
N VAL A 39 24.28 7.15 3.57
CA VAL A 39 24.01 7.21 2.13
C VAL A 39 23.38 5.89 1.72
N LEU A 40 22.08 5.89 1.41
CA LEU A 40 21.31 4.67 1.13
C LEU A 40 20.39 4.85 -0.08
N PRO A 41 20.13 3.78 -0.85
CA PRO A 41 19.02 3.72 -1.79
C PRO A 41 17.67 3.99 -1.11
N ALA A 42 16.72 4.51 -1.88
CA ALA A 42 15.43 4.95 -1.35
C ALA A 42 14.31 4.92 -2.42
N THR A 43 13.32 5.80 -2.30
CA THR A 43 12.16 5.90 -3.18
C THR A 43 12.50 6.16 -4.65
N GLY A 44 11.58 5.75 -5.54
CA GLY A 44 11.72 5.83 -6.99
C GLY A 44 12.43 4.63 -7.60
N ALA A 45 12.64 4.71 -8.90
CA ALA A 45 13.33 3.71 -9.73
C ALA A 45 12.52 2.47 -10.11
N ILE A 46 13.20 1.63 -10.90
CA ILE A 46 12.93 0.21 -11.06
C ILE A 46 13.84 -0.49 -10.04
N THR A 47 13.25 -1.11 -9.04
CA THR A 47 13.96 -1.88 -8.00
C THR A 47 14.01 -3.35 -8.40
N TYR A 48 15.17 -3.80 -8.86
CA TYR A 48 15.33 -5.12 -9.50
C TYR A 48 15.36 -6.30 -8.52
N ASN A 49 15.83 -6.09 -7.28
CA ASN A 49 16.11 -7.15 -6.31
C ASN A 49 15.21 -7.09 -5.06
N VAL A 50 14.12 -6.33 -5.11
CA VAL A 50 13.10 -6.25 -4.06
C VAL A 50 11.73 -6.31 -4.71
N LYS A 51 10.89 -7.24 -4.23
CA LYS A 51 9.54 -7.46 -4.75
C LYS A 51 8.54 -7.70 -3.61
N ILE A 52 7.25 -7.68 -3.96
CA ILE A 52 6.19 -8.14 -3.04
C ILE A 52 6.48 -9.57 -2.55
N GLY A 53 6.15 -9.84 -1.30
CA GLY A 53 6.47 -11.09 -0.60
C GLY A 53 7.85 -11.11 0.06
N ASP A 54 8.78 -10.23 -0.31
CA ASP A 54 10.07 -10.11 0.39
C ASP A 54 9.88 -9.42 1.76
N SER A 55 10.83 -9.62 2.69
CA SER A 55 10.83 -8.90 3.97
C SER A 55 11.11 -7.41 3.77
N VAL A 56 10.38 -6.55 4.49
CA VAL A 56 10.61 -5.09 4.47
C VAL A 56 11.89 -4.66 5.20
N TYR A 57 12.54 -5.58 5.91
CA TYR A 57 13.71 -5.30 6.76
C TYR A 57 15.04 -5.83 6.19
N ALA A 58 15.00 -6.60 5.10
CA ALA A 58 16.16 -7.41 4.68
C ALA A 58 17.28 -6.61 4.00
N MET A 59 17.02 -5.39 3.56
CA MET A 59 17.92 -4.61 2.71
C MET A 59 18.45 -3.36 3.42
N GLU A 60 19.73 -3.02 3.25
CA GLU A 60 20.27 -1.72 3.66
C GLU A 60 19.70 -0.58 2.78
N CYS A 61 18.60 0.01 3.23
CA CYS A 61 17.89 1.04 2.48
C CYS A 61 17.04 1.98 3.36
N ASP A 62 16.37 2.96 2.75
CA ASP A 62 15.39 3.84 3.42
C ASP A 62 14.21 4.13 2.49
N HIS A 63 12.99 3.68 2.81
CA HIS A 63 11.80 3.83 1.98
C HIS A 63 11.92 3.24 0.56
N VAL A 64 12.56 2.08 0.38
CA VAL A 64 12.61 1.42 -0.93
C VAL A 64 11.25 0.88 -1.31
N GLU A 65 10.82 1.22 -2.52
CA GLU A 65 9.57 0.80 -3.15
C GLU A 65 9.84 -0.44 -4.01
N PRO A 66 9.08 -1.54 -3.86
CA PRO A 66 9.33 -2.79 -4.58
C PRO A 66 8.88 -2.70 -6.04
N GLY A 67 9.63 -3.31 -6.97
CA GLY A 67 9.27 -3.36 -8.38
C GLY A 67 9.42 -2.00 -9.08
N VAL A 68 8.33 -1.45 -9.62
CA VAL A 68 8.38 -0.24 -10.47
C VAL A 68 7.64 0.92 -9.82
N THR A 69 8.36 2.02 -9.63
CA THR A 69 7.77 3.27 -9.17
C THR A 69 7.31 4.14 -10.33
N VAL A 70 6.08 4.63 -10.25
CA VAL A 70 5.42 5.39 -11.31
C VAL A 70 4.93 6.73 -10.78
N LEU A 71 5.13 7.79 -11.56
CA LEU A 71 4.63 9.13 -11.25
C LEU A 71 4.22 9.84 -12.54
N ASN A 72 3.14 10.62 -12.50
CA ASN A 72 2.83 11.58 -13.55
C ASN A 72 3.56 12.91 -13.26
N PRO A 73 4.29 13.50 -14.24
CA PRO A 73 5.05 14.73 -14.02
C PRO A 73 4.17 15.96 -13.76
N ASP A 74 2.93 15.98 -14.27
CA ASP A 74 1.96 17.03 -13.94
C ASP A 74 1.35 16.75 -12.56
N LYS A 75 1.35 17.76 -11.68
CA LYS A 75 0.91 17.58 -10.29
C LYS A 75 -0.59 17.26 -10.16
N ALA A 76 -1.43 17.89 -10.98
CA ALA A 76 -2.87 17.68 -10.91
C ALA A 76 -3.23 16.30 -11.49
N GLU A 77 -2.60 15.92 -12.59
CA GLU A 77 -2.75 14.58 -13.15
C GLU A 77 -2.18 13.51 -12.22
N ASN A 78 -1.07 13.78 -11.52
CA ASN A 78 -0.52 12.84 -10.55
C ASN A 78 -1.41 12.66 -9.32
N ALA A 79 -2.08 13.73 -8.87
CA ALA A 79 -3.08 13.61 -7.80
C ALA A 79 -4.23 12.68 -8.22
N ALA A 80 -4.70 12.79 -9.47
CA ALA A 80 -5.67 11.88 -10.03
C ALA A 80 -5.11 10.46 -10.19
N PHE A 81 -3.87 10.30 -10.66
CA PHE A 81 -3.20 9.01 -10.81
C PHE A 81 -3.05 8.28 -9.47
N ASN A 82 -2.61 8.99 -8.42
CA ASN A 82 -2.45 8.45 -7.07
C ASN A 82 -3.81 8.08 -6.45
N THR A 83 -4.79 8.98 -6.57
CA THR A 83 -6.12 8.76 -5.97
C THR A 83 -6.91 7.65 -6.66
N LEU A 84 -6.82 7.53 -7.99
CA LEU A 84 -7.66 6.58 -8.74
C LEU A 84 -7.03 5.19 -8.85
N SER A 85 -5.70 5.09 -8.76
CA SER A 85 -5.00 3.80 -8.79
C SER A 85 -5.25 3.03 -7.50
N CYS A 86 -5.96 1.91 -7.60
CA CYS A 86 -6.25 1.03 -6.47
C CYS A 86 -5.33 -0.20 -6.50
N VAL A 87 -4.95 -0.68 -5.31
CA VAL A 87 -4.16 -1.90 -5.12
C VAL A 87 -4.86 -3.07 -5.79
N GLY A 88 -4.13 -3.79 -6.65
CA GLY A 88 -4.64 -4.87 -7.49
C GLY A 88 -5.06 -4.45 -8.91
N ASN A 89 -5.19 -3.14 -9.19
CA ASN A 89 -5.53 -2.68 -10.55
C ASN A 89 -4.49 -3.11 -11.56
N THR A 90 -4.95 -3.51 -12.75
CA THR A 90 -4.08 -3.89 -13.86
C THR A 90 -3.24 -2.68 -14.32
N ALA A 91 -1.93 -2.87 -14.36
CA ALA A 91 -0.97 -1.94 -14.94
C ALA A 91 -0.40 -2.52 -16.24
N VAL A 92 -0.24 -1.69 -17.28
CA VAL A 92 0.31 -2.11 -18.57
C VAL A 92 1.37 -1.10 -19.02
N VAL A 93 2.54 -1.60 -19.40
CA VAL A 93 3.58 -0.77 -20.03
C VAL A 93 3.13 -0.44 -21.46
N ILE A 94 3.08 0.84 -21.82
CA ILE A 94 2.54 1.30 -23.13
C ILE A 94 3.61 1.93 -24.05
N SER A 95 4.85 2.06 -23.58
CA SER A 95 6.02 2.52 -24.36
C SER A 95 7.24 1.63 -24.11
N GLY A 96 8.36 1.93 -24.79
CA GLY A 96 9.64 1.25 -24.57
C GLY A 96 9.66 -0.20 -25.02
N ASP A 97 10.74 -0.89 -24.65
CA ASP A 97 11.01 -2.27 -25.06
C ASP A 97 10.17 -3.30 -24.27
N ALA A 98 9.67 -2.90 -23.11
CA ALA A 98 8.74 -3.67 -22.30
C ALA A 98 7.25 -3.46 -22.68
N LYS A 99 6.94 -2.71 -23.74
CA LYS A 99 5.56 -2.42 -24.17
C LYS A 99 4.72 -3.71 -24.27
N GLY A 100 3.55 -3.68 -23.63
CA GLY A 100 2.62 -4.80 -23.56
C GLY A 100 2.79 -5.68 -22.32
N ALA A 101 3.89 -5.52 -21.57
CA ALA A 101 4.05 -6.18 -20.27
C ALA A 101 2.90 -5.79 -19.33
N ARG A 102 2.40 -6.77 -18.59
CA ARG A 102 1.27 -6.62 -17.68
C ARG A 102 1.72 -6.85 -16.25
N GLY A 103 1.18 -6.04 -15.37
CA GLY A 103 1.46 -6.03 -13.96
C GLY A 103 0.25 -5.56 -13.18
N PHE A 104 0.47 -5.15 -11.94
CA PHE A 104 -0.60 -4.59 -11.12
C PHE A 104 -0.06 -3.59 -10.08
N VAL A 105 -0.93 -2.69 -9.64
CA VAL A 105 -0.64 -1.72 -8.58
C VAL A 105 -0.50 -2.46 -7.25
N THR A 106 0.59 -2.20 -6.52
CA THR A 106 0.88 -2.79 -5.19
C THR A 106 0.64 -1.81 -4.05
N GLY A 107 0.61 -0.50 -4.33
CA GLY A 107 0.48 0.52 -3.30
C GLY A 107 0.61 1.94 -3.84
N THR A 108 0.41 2.91 -2.95
CA THR A 108 0.66 4.33 -3.21
C THR A 108 1.43 4.94 -2.05
N HIS A 109 2.45 5.75 -2.33
CA HIS A 109 3.31 6.36 -1.33
C HIS A 109 3.13 7.89 -1.32
N GLY A 110 2.67 8.41 -0.18
CA GLY A 110 2.39 9.84 0.03
C GLY A 110 3.64 10.68 0.24
N GLY A 111 3.54 11.99 0.05
CA GLY A 111 4.66 12.93 0.15
C GLY A 111 5.51 12.97 -1.12
N VAL A 112 5.94 11.80 -1.62
CA VAL A 112 6.53 11.67 -2.97
C VAL A 112 5.48 11.47 -4.06
N GLU A 113 4.25 11.11 -3.65
CA GLU A 113 3.06 10.93 -4.49
C GLU A 113 3.26 9.86 -5.59
N HIS A 114 3.88 8.74 -5.23
CA HIS A 114 4.16 7.64 -6.15
C HIS A 114 3.04 6.59 -6.18
N VAL A 115 2.87 5.95 -7.33
CA VAL A 115 2.14 4.68 -7.47
C VAL A 115 3.17 3.57 -7.71
N ILE A 116 3.05 2.48 -6.98
CA ILE A 116 3.99 1.36 -7.03
C ILE A 116 3.33 0.21 -7.79
N CYS A 117 4.06 -0.40 -8.72
CA CYS A 117 3.56 -1.48 -9.57
C CYS A 117 4.49 -2.69 -9.53
N TYR A 118 3.90 -3.88 -9.46
CA TYR A 118 4.58 -5.13 -9.75
C TYR A 118 4.57 -5.38 -11.26
N PHE A 119 5.70 -5.84 -11.79
CA PHE A 119 5.81 -6.47 -13.11
C PHE A 119 6.74 -7.70 -13.02
N PRO A 120 6.59 -8.70 -13.91
CA PRO A 120 7.52 -9.83 -14.00
C PRO A 120 8.96 -9.40 -14.24
N ALA A 121 9.93 -10.18 -13.75
CA ALA A 121 11.35 -9.84 -13.82
C ALA A 121 11.87 -9.56 -15.24
N ASP A 122 11.42 -10.32 -16.25
CA ASP A 122 11.81 -10.11 -17.64
C ASP A 122 11.27 -8.79 -18.23
N ALA A 123 10.20 -8.24 -17.66
CA ALA A 123 9.72 -6.92 -18.00
C ALA A 123 10.61 -5.84 -17.37
N LEU A 124 11.01 -6.00 -16.09
CA LEU A 124 11.89 -5.06 -15.40
C LEU A 124 13.20 -4.83 -16.17
N GLU A 125 13.83 -5.89 -16.67
CA GLU A 125 15.07 -5.84 -17.47
C GLU A 125 14.92 -5.09 -18.80
N ARG A 126 13.69 -4.94 -19.31
CA ARG A 126 13.39 -4.24 -20.57
C ARG A 126 12.78 -2.86 -20.36
N MET A 127 12.51 -2.48 -19.13
CA MET A 127 11.95 -1.18 -18.79
C MET A 127 13.05 -0.15 -18.60
N ALA A 128 12.75 1.09 -18.95
CA ALA A 128 13.60 2.23 -18.70
C ALA A 128 12.87 3.27 -17.84
N ILE A 129 13.66 4.15 -17.20
CA ILE A 129 13.12 5.38 -16.62
C ILE A 129 12.43 6.18 -17.71
N GLY A 130 11.23 6.69 -17.43
CA GLY A 130 10.39 7.41 -18.39
C GLY A 130 9.43 6.54 -19.19
N ASP A 131 9.49 5.21 -19.10
CA ASP A 131 8.48 4.37 -19.75
C ASP A 131 7.08 4.63 -19.18
N CYS A 132 6.11 4.80 -20.07
CA CYS A 132 4.73 5.09 -19.71
C CYS A 132 4.00 3.82 -19.26
N ILE A 133 3.31 3.92 -18.13
CA ILE A 133 2.48 2.85 -17.56
C ILE A 133 1.05 3.37 -17.47
N GLN A 134 0.13 2.61 -18.06
CA GLN A 134 -1.29 2.87 -17.97
C GLN A 134 -1.94 1.89 -16.99
N VAL A 135 -2.65 2.44 -16.01
CA VAL A 135 -3.45 1.68 -15.05
C VAL A 135 -4.91 1.75 -15.47
N ARG A 136 -5.58 0.59 -15.44
CA ARG A 136 -7.04 0.50 -15.51
C ARG A 136 -7.60 0.71 -14.11
N ALA A 137 -7.76 1.97 -13.73
CA ALA A 137 -8.20 2.37 -12.40
C ALA A 137 -9.65 1.98 -12.15
N GLN A 138 -9.90 1.22 -11.07
CA GLN A 138 -11.23 0.84 -10.59
C GLN A 138 -11.16 0.48 -9.10
N GLY A 139 -12.07 1.01 -8.28
CA GLY A 139 -12.14 0.66 -6.85
C GLY A 139 -12.67 1.80 -5.97
N GLN A 140 -12.37 3.05 -6.33
CA GLN A 140 -12.94 4.20 -5.64
C GLN A 140 -14.47 4.23 -5.76
N GLY A 141 -15.15 4.47 -4.63
CA GLY A 141 -16.61 4.38 -4.51
C GLY A 141 -17.14 2.99 -4.16
N MET A 142 -16.26 2.02 -3.87
CA MET A 142 -16.64 0.69 -3.38
C MET A 142 -17.43 0.79 -2.08
N GLN A 143 -18.47 -0.03 -1.98
CA GLN A 143 -19.27 -0.21 -0.78
C GLN A 143 -19.52 -1.69 -0.57
N ILE A 144 -19.48 -2.13 0.69
CA ILE A 144 -19.84 -3.49 1.10
C ILE A 144 -21.32 -3.51 1.44
N GLU A 145 -22.08 -4.41 0.81
CA GLU A 145 -23.52 -4.55 1.01
C GLU A 145 -23.87 -4.78 2.49
N GLY A 146 -24.76 -3.96 3.04
CA GLY A 146 -25.19 -4.01 4.44
C GLY A 146 -24.23 -3.35 5.45
N LEU A 147 -23.07 -2.86 5.00
CA LEU A 147 -22.08 -2.15 5.84
C LEU A 147 -21.73 -0.76 5.29
N GLU A 148 -22.53 -0.22 4.36
CA GLU A 148 -22.24 1.01 3.62
C GLU A 148 -22.11 2.25 4.52
N ARG A 149 -22.72 2.21 5.71
CA ARG A 149 -22.71 3.30 6.70
C ARG A 149 -21.65 3.14 7.78
N THR A 150 -21.00 1.99 7.87
CA THR A 150 -20.09 1.64 8.97
C THR A 150 -18.69 1.35 8.49
N VAL A 151 -18.52 0.78 7.29
CA VAL A 151 -17.23 0.47 6.69
C VAL A 151 -17.04 1.30 5.42
N SER A 152 -16.01 2.13 5.42
CA SER A 152 -15.52 2.84 4.24
C SER A 152 -14.52 1.97 3.51
N CYS A 153 -14.66 1.86 2.18
CA CYS A 153 -13.73 1.16 1.31
C CYS A 153 -13.02 2.16 0.38
N MET A 154 -11.71 1.98 0.18
CA MET A 154 -10.91 2.84 -0.69
C MET A 154 -9.69 2.07 -1.22
N ASN A 155 -9.07 2.58 -2.29
CA ASN A 155 -7.77 2.11 -2.81
C ASN A 155 -7.68 0.60 -3.10
N LEU A 156 -8.80 -0.11 -3.27
CA LEU A 156 -8.86 -1.57 -3.41
C LEU A 156 -9.57 -1.98 -4.71
N ASP A 157 -8.89 -2.77 -5.54
CA ASP A 157 -9.48 -3.37 -6.73
C ASP A 157 -10.60 -4.35 -6.35
N PRO A 158 -11.80 -4.27 -6.96
CA PRO A 158 -12.89 -5.20 -6.67
C PRO A 158 -12.54 -6.68 -6.92
N ASN A 159 -11.72 -6.99 -7.92
CA ASN A 159 -11.25 -8.35 -8.17
C ASN A 159 -10.27 -8.83 -7.10
N LEU A 160 -9.46 -7.94 -6.53
CA LEU A 160 -8.61 -8.29 -5.39
C LEU A 160 -9.46 -8.55 -4.15
N PHE A 161 -10.44 -7.70 -3.86
CA PHE A 161 -11.41 -7.91 -2.77
C PHE A 161 -12.03 -9.31 -2.82
N GLU A 162 -12.45 -9.76 -4.01
CA GLU A 162 -13.05 -11.09 -4.21
C GLU A 162 -12.11 -12.26 -3.88
N LYS A 163 -10.79 -12.05 -3.94
CA LYS A 163 -9.74 -13.04 -3.64
C LYS A 163 -9.27 -13.01 -2.18
N MET A 164 -9.50 -11.93 -1.45
CA MET A 164 -9.06 -11.74 -0.06
C MET A 164 -9.86 -12.56 0.97
N ASN A 165 -10.81 -13.40 0.55
CA ASN A 165 -11.63 -14.24 1.43
C ASN A 165 -12.33 -13.47 2.57
N ILE A 166 -12.80 -12.25 2.28
CA ILE A 166 -13.50 -11.40 3.23
C ILE A 166 -14.92 -11.93 3.44
N SER A 167 -15.36 -12.00 4.69
CA SER A 167 -16.68 -12.52 5.05
C SER A 167 -17.36 -11.67 6.12
N VAL A 168 -18.67 -11.86 6.26
CA VAL A 168 -19.48 -11.29 7.34
C VAL A 168 -19.92 -12.41 8.29
N GLU A 169 -19.70 -12.19 9.58
CA GLU A 169 -20.09 -13.09 10.68
C GLU A 169 -20.59 -12.25 11.85
N ASP A 170 -21.80 -12.55 12.33
CA ASP A 170 -22.45 -11.84 13.45
C ASP A 170 -22.42 -10.29 13.32
N GLY A 171 -22.59 -9.80 12.09
CA GLY A 171 -22.57 -8.37 11.77
C GLY A 171 -21.17 -7.75 11.74
N LYS A 172 -20.11 -8.53 11.93
CA LYS A 172 -18.71 -8.08 11.81
C LYS A 172 -18.12 -8.45 10.45
N LEU A 173 -17.23 -7.61 9.95
CA LEU A 173 -16.44 -7.88 8.76
C LEU A 173 -15.15 -8.60 9.16
N ILE A 174 -15.02 -9.87 8.75
CA ILE A 174 -13.84 -10.69 9.03
C ILE A 174 -12.88 -10.59 7.84
N VAL A 175 -11.68 -10.05 8.09
CA VAL A 175 -10.66 -9.81 7.07
C VAL A 175 -9.37 -10.56 7.42
N PRO A 176 -8.83 -11.41 6.53
CA PRO A 176 -7.53 -12.02 6.74
C PRO A 176 -6.40 -10.98 6.77
N VAL A 177 -5.52 -11.07 7.76
CA VAL A 177 -4.37 -10.16 7.96
C VAL A 177 -3.14 -10.92 8.42
N ALA A 178 -1.96 -10.50 8.02
CA ALA A 178 -0.69 -11.07 8.46
C ALA A 178 -0.30 -10.62 9.87
N ALA A 179 -0.69 -9.41 10.27
CA ALA A 179 -0.36 -8.85 11.58
C ALA A 179 -1.40 -7.82 12.07
N ARG A 180 -1.30 -7.49 13.36
CA ARG A 180 -2.05 -6.42 14.04
C ARG A 180 -1.06 -5.37 14.53
N VAL A 181 -1.35 -4.10 14.28
CA VAL A 181 -0.46 -2.97 14.59
C VAL A 181 -1.21 -1.98 15.50
N PRO A 182 -0.73 -1.76 16.73
CA PRO A 182 -1.30 -0.75 17.63
C PRO A 182 -1.09 0.68 17.13
N ALA A 183 -2.05 1.57 17.38
CA ALA A 183 -1.97 2.97 16.94
C ALA A 183 -0.73 3.74 17.39
N TYR A 184 -0.14 3.42 18.55
CA TYR A 184 1.05 4.14 19.04
C TYR A 184 2.31 3.84 18.22
N LEU A 185 2.28 2.83 17.34
CA LEU A 185 3.33 2.58 16.37
C LEU A 185 3.07 3.28 15.03
N MET A 186 1.94 3.96 14.83
CA MET A 186 1.69 4.69 13.59
C MET A 186 2.30 6.10 13.67
N GLY A 187 3.01 6.53 12.63
CA GLY A 187 3.81 7.76 12.61
C GLY A 187 3.57 8.65 11.40
N SER A 188 4.61 8.83 10.60
CA SER A 188 4.60 9.71 9.42
C SER A 188 3.39 9.44 8.53
N GLY A 189 2.72 10.51 8.08
CA GLY A 189 1.46 10.44 7.34
C GLY A 189 0.20 10.68 8.19
N ILE A 190 0.27 10.60 9.53
CA ILE A 190 -0.80 11.08 10.42
C ILE A 190 -1.09 12.56 10.17
N GLY A 191 -2.36 12.94 10.14
CA GLY A 191 -2.79 14.31 9.85
C GLY A 191 -2.91 14.64 8.36
N SER A 192 -2.57 13.71 7.45
CA SER A 192 -2.94 13.82 6.04
C SER A 192 -4.44 14.05 5.89
N ALA A 193 -4.84 14.94 4.98
CA ALA A 193 -6.22 15.30 4.74
C ALA A 193 -7.04 14.19 4.05
N SER A 194 -6.36 13.25 3.38
CA SER A 194 -7.00 12.12 2.70
C SER A 194 -6.23 10.81 2.92
N SER A 195 -6.99 9.73 3.05
CA SER A 195 -6.53 8.35 3.08
C SER A 195 -6.79 7.63 1.75
N THR A 196 -7.43 8.29 0.78
CA THR A 196 -7.67 7.76 -0.58
C THR A 196 -6.46 7.89 -1.50
N SER A 197 -5.31 8.31 -0.97
CA SER A 197 -4.05 8.49 -1.68
C SER A 197 -2.89 8.34 -0.70
N GLY A 198 -1.74 7.90 -1.19
CA GLY A 198 -0.55 7.67 -0.38
C GLY A 198 -0.74 6.65 0.75
N ASP A 199 0.06 6.80 1.79
CA ASP A 199 0.22 5.85 2.90
C ASP A 199 0.59 6.56 4.20
N TYR A 200 0.86 5.77 5.25
CA TYR A 200 1.44 6.22 6.50
C TYR A 200 2.18 5.08 7.21
N ASP A 201 3.16 5.44 8.04
CA ASP A 201 4.23 4.53 8.43
C ASP A 201 3.97 3.82 9.75
N ILE A 202 4.33 2.54 9.80
CA ILE A 202 4.56 1.79 11.04
C ILE A 202 5.98 2.15 11.53
N MET A 203 6.11 2.91 12.60
CA MET A 203 7.38 3.32 13.20
C MET A 203 8.12 2.14 13.83
N THR A 204 9.41 2.00 13.53
CA THR A 204 10.21 0.82 13.88
C THR A 204 11.37 1.09 14.83
N ALA A 205 11.55 2.33 15.27
CA ALA A 205 12.66 2.72 16.15
C ALA A 205 12.69 1.94 17.48
N ASP A 206 11.54 1.57 18.04
CA ASP A 206 11.46 0.61 19.15
C ASP A 206 11.46 -0.83 18.61
N HIS A 207 12.63 -1.31 18.24
CA HIS A 207 12.77 -2.65 17.66
C HIS A 207 12.32 -3.77 18.62
N ASN A 208 12.47 -3.59 19.93
CA ASN A 208 12.03 -4.58 20.91
C ASN A 208 10.52 -4.76 20.87
N GLU A 209 9.79 -3.66 20.73
CA GLU A 209 8.33 -3.66 20.59
C GLU A 209 7.89 -4.29 19.25
N ILE A 210 8.57 -3.95 18.16
CA ILE A 210 8.37 -4.58 16.84
C ILE A 210 8.56 -6.10 16.92
N VAL A 211 9.57 -6.57 17.64
CA VAL A 211 9.78 -8.01 17.86
C VAL A 211 8.69 -8.62 18.74
N ARG A 212 8.34 -7.97 19.85
CA ARG A 212 7.31 -8.44 20.81
C ARG A 212 5.95 -8.64 20.13
N LEU A 213 5.59 -7.77 19.21
CA LEU A 213 4.34 -7.82 18.45
C LEU A 213 4.42 -8.71 17.19
N GLY A 214 5.61 -9.26 16.87
CA GLY A 214 5.83 -10.08 15.68
C GLY A 214 5.94 -9.29 14.36
N LEU A 215 5.99 -7.96 14.41
CA LEU A 215 6.04 -7.07 13.25
C LEU A 215 7.37 -7.12 12.50
N HIS A 216 8.46 -7.59 13.12
CA HIS A 216 9.75 -7.86 12.45
C HIS A 216 9.68 -8.87 11.28
N LYS A 217 8.52 -9.52 11.08
CA LYS A 217 8.27 -10.49 10.00
C LYS A 217 7.48 -9.91 8.83
N LEU A 218 7.12 -8.62 8.88
CA LEU A 218 6.34 -7.98 7.82
C LEU A 218 7.05 -8.10 6.46
N ARG A 219 6.24 -8.33 5.44
CA ARG A 219 6.64 -8.41 4.05
C ARG A 219 5.96 -7.32 3.24
N TYR A 220 6.60 -6.95 2.13
CA TYR A 220 5.93 -6.14 1.12
C TYR A 220 4.66 -6.85 0.67
N GLY A 221 3.54 -6.14 0.66
CA GLY A 221 2.23 -6.66 0.29
C GLY A 221 1.46 -7.37 1.41
N ASP A 222 1.97 -7.45 2.64
CA ASP A 222 1.21 -8.01 3.76
C ASP A 222 0.00 -7.11 4.07
N PHE A 223 -1.17 -7.74 4.25
CA PHE A 223 -2.35 -7.04 4.76
C PHE A 223 -2.30 -6.98 6.28
N VAL A 224 -2.54 -5.82 6.86
CA VAL A 224 -2.43 -5.59 8.30
C VAL A 224 -3.69 -4.96 8.87
N LEU A 225 -4.01 -5.31 10.12
CA LEU A 225 -5.03 -4.61 10.90
C LEU A 225 -4.36 -3.54 11.75
N LEU A 226 -4.72 -2.29 11.54
CA LEU A 226 -4.31 -1.15 12.35
C LEU A 226 -5.39 -0.90 13.41
N GLU A 227 -5.01 -1.05 14.68
CA GLU A 227 -5.90 -0.93 15.83
C GLU A 227 -6.00 0.54 16.27
N ASP A 228 -7.20 0.99 16.62
CA ASP A 228 -7.49 2.35 17.07
C ASP A 228 -7.10 3.45 16.06
N CYS A 229 -7.14 3.12 14.77
CA CYS A 229 -6.83 4.01 13.65
C CYS A 229 -8.09 4.28 12.81
N ASP A 230 -8.57 5.52 12.79
CA ASP A 230 -9.61 5.97 11.86
C ASP A 230 -8.96 6.61 10.63
N THR A 231 -9.21 6.01 9.47
CA THR A 231 -8.74 6.51 8.18
C THR A 231 -9.89 6.79 7.22
N SER A 232 -11.10 7.06 7.75
CA SER A 232 -12.31 7.26 6.93
C SER A 232 -12.22 8.49 6.01
N PHE A 233 -11.44 9.48 6.39
CA PHE A 233 -11.15 10.69 5.62
C PHE A 233 -9.64 10.92 5.66
N GLY A 234 -9.17 11.81 6.53
CA GLY A 234 -7.77 11.85 6.94
C GLY A 234 -7.39 10.73 7.90
N ARG A 235 -6.14 10.76 8.38
CA ARG A 235 -5.57 9.71 9.24
C ARG A 235 -5.43 10.19 10.68
N GLY A 236 -5.97 9.44 11.63
CA GLY A 236 -5.84 9.77 13.05
C GLY A 236 -6.20 8.63 14.01
N TYR A 237 -5.89 8.85 15.29
CA TYR A 237 -6.25 7.95 16.38
C TYR A 237 -7.74 8.10 16.74
N LEU A 238 -8.43 6.98 16.89
CA LEU A 238 -9.77 6.89 17.45
C LEU A 238 -9.94 5.54 18.14
N GLY A 239 -10.10 5.55 19.46
CA GLY A 239 -10.26 4.32 20.24
C GLY A 239 -11.43 3.47 19.74
N GLY A 240 -11.16 2.19 19.46
CA GLY A 240 -12.10 1.23 18.90
C GLY A 240 -12.19 1.23 17.37
N ALA A 241 -11.63 2.22 16.68
CA ALA A 241 -11.57 2.22 15.22
C ALA A 241 -10.65 1.11 14.70
N ARG A 242 -10.92 0.65 13.48
CA ARG A 242 -10.20 -0.45 12.84
C ARG A 242 -9.96 -0.10 11.39
N THR A 243 -8.70 -0.16 10.97
CA THR A 243 -8.29 0.04 9.57
C THR A 243 -7.59 -1.22 9.06
N ILE A 244 -7.95 -1.69 7.87
CA ILE A 244 -7.16 -2.64 7.10
C ILE A 244 -6.32 -1.87 6.11
N GLY A 245 -5.04 -2.17 6.07
CA GLY A 245 -4.13 -1.63 5.07
C GLY A 245 -3.22 -2.71 4.50
N ILE A 246 -2.39 -2.31 3.55
CA ILE A 246 -1.36 -3.15 2.92
C ILE A 246 0.01 -2.48 3.07
N VAL A 247 1.05 -3.27 3.37
CA VAL A 247 2.43 -2.79 3.49
C VAL A 247 3.03 -2.56 2.09
N ILE A 248 3.54 -1.36 1.80
CA ILE A 248 3.88 -0.95 0.42
C ILE A 248 5.35 -0.59 0.20
N HIS A 249 6.10 -0.20 1.23
CA HIS A 249 7.53 0.10 1.12
C HIS A 249 8.36 -0.47 2.29
N SER A 250 9.68 -0.39 2.17
CA SER A 250 10.64 -0.93 3.13
C SER A 250 10.51 -0.30 4.51
N ASP A 251 11.23 -0.87 5.47
CA ASP A 251 11.59 -0.16 6.69
C ASP A 251 12.42 1.12 6.40
N CYS A 252 12.47 2.01 7.37
CA CYS A 252 13.02 3.34 7.24
C CYS A 252 13.91 3.63 8.43
N ILE A 253 15.08 4.23 8.17
CA ILE A 253 15.99 4.56 9.27
C ILE A 253 15.56 5.83 10.02
N LYS A 254 14.68 6.64 9.42
CA LYS A 254 14.32 7.97 9.93
C LYS A 254 13.41 7.89 11.15
N MET A 255 13.57 8.86 12.06
CA MET A 255 12.68 9.02 13.20
C MET A 255 11.24 9.26 12.74
N GLY A 256 10.29 8.52 13.30
CA GLY A 256 8.87 8.64 12.97
C GLY A 256 8.42 7.88 11.71
N HIS A 257 9.32 7.11 11.10
CA HIS A 257 9.07 6.36 9.87
C HIS A 257 9.31 4.86 10.04
N GLY A 258 8.90 4.08 9.05
CA GLY A 258 9.12 2.65 8.91
C GLY A 258 8.25 2.10 7.76
N PRO A 259 7.87 0.81 7.71
CA PRO A 259 7.08 0.28 6.59
C PRO A 259 5.76 1.03 6.39
N GLY A 260 5.56 1.57 5.19
CA GLY A 260 4.38 2.36 4.82
C GLY A 260 3.16 1.48 4.56
N VAL A 261 1.98 1.99 4.95
CA VAL A 261 0.70 1.28 4.83
C VAL A 261 -0.34 2.10 4.06
N THR A 262 -0.77 1.59 2.90
CA THR A 262 -1.91 2.16 2.16
C THR A 262 -3.22 1.63 2.77
N THR A 263 -4.13 2.53 3.14
CA THR A 263 -5.47 2.21 3.67
C THR A 263 -6.34 1.54 2.61
N LEU A 264 -7.09 0.49 2.99
CA LEU A 264 -8.03 -0.21 2.12
C LEU A 264 -9.46 -0.21 2.65
N LEU A 265 -9.64 -0.54 3.93
CA LEU A 265 -10.94 -0.60 4.61
C LEU A 265 -10.82 0.08 5.96
N THR A 266 -11.84 0.79 6.42
CA THR A 266 -11.81 1.44 7.73
C THR A 266 -13.20 1.60 8.32
N SER A 267 -13.27 1.55 9.65
CA SER A 267 -14.47 1.82 10.42
C SER A 267 -14.10 2.60 11.69
N LYS A 268 -14.97 3.53 12.07
CA LYS A 268 -14.89 4.26 13.35
C LYS A 268 -15.29 3.42 14.57
N THR A 269 -15.77 2.20 14.33
CA THR A 269 -16.23 1.24 15.34
C THR A 269 -15.51 -0.10 15.16
N PRO A 270 -15.47 -0.98 16.19
CA PRO A 270 -14.72 -2.25 16.13
C PRO A 270 -15.42 -3.35 15.32
N ILE A 271 -16.13 -2.98 14.24
CA ILE A 271 -16.88 -3.90 13.39
C ILE A 271 -15.98 -4.73 12.45
N ILE A 272 -14.75 -4.27 12.18
CA ILE A 272 -13.77 -5.01 11.39
C ILE A 272 -12.90 -5.84 12.33
N GLU A 273 -12.86 -7.15 12.10
CA GLU A 273 -12.02 -8.09 12.83
C GLU A 273 -10.94 -8.68 11.91
N GLY A 274 -9.68 -8.53 12.31
CA GLY A 274 -8.54 -9.10 11.59
C GLY A 274 -8.29 -10.55 12.01
N ARG A 275 -8.54 -11.51 11.11
CA ARG A 275 -8.20 -12.93 11.31
C ARG A 275 -6.76 -13.16 10.88
N LEU A 276 -5.89 -13.58 11.79
CA LEU A 276 -4.49 -13.84 11.46
C LEU A 276 -4.37 -14.96 10.41
N ASP A 277 -3.63 -14.69 9.34
CA ASP A 277 -3.41 -15.60 8.23
C ASP A 277 -2.05 -15.29 7.58
N ALA A 278 -1.13 -16.25 7.58
CA ALA A 278 0.21 -16.07 7.01
C ALA A 278 0.19 -15.90 5.47
N GLY A 279 -0.89 -16.33 4.80
CA GLY A 279 -1.12 -16.13 3.37
C GLY A 279 -1.84 -14.82 3.05
N ALA A 280 -2.09 -13.94 4.03
CA ALA A 280 -2.66 -12.63 3.78
C ALA A 280 -1.60 -11.66 3.23
N ASN A 281 -1.13 -11.95 2.01
CA ASN A 281 -0.19 -11.14 1.24
C ASN A 281 -0.68 -10.98 -0.20
N LEU A 282 -0.39 -9.82 -0.79
CA LEU A 282 -0.78 -9.51 -2.17
C LEU A 282 -0.14 -10.45 -3.20
N ALA A 283 1.10 -10.89 -2.98
CA ALA A 283 1.77 -11.85 -3.85
C ALA A 283 0.98 -13.17 -3.92
N ASP A 284 0.54 -13.68 -2.77
CA ASP A 284 -0.26 -14.91 -2.67
C ASP A 284 -1.63 -14.76 -3.36
N TYR A 285 -2.32 -13.64 -3.18
CA TYR A 285 -3.61 -13.39 -3.86
C TYR A 285 -3.47 -13.15 -5.37
N MET A 286 -2.32 -12.68 -5.82
CA MET A 286 -2.06 -12.43 -7.24
C MET A 286 -1.34 -13.60 -7.94
N GLY A 287 -0.86 -14.59 -7.17
CA GLY A 287 -0.22 -15.80 -7.67
C GLY A 287 1.18 -15.56 -8.24
N VAL A 288 1.98 -14.70 -7.59
CA VAL A 288 3.32 -14.29 -8.05
C VAL A 288 4.39 -14.42 -6.97
#